data_AF-A0ABD0R5E3-F1
#
_entry.id   AF-A0ABD0R5E3-F1
#
_cell.length_a   1.000
_cell.length_b   1.000
_cell.length_c   1.000
_cell.angle_alpha   90.00
_cell.angle_beta   90.00
_cell.angle_gamma   90.00
#
_symmetry.space_group_name_H-M   'P 1'
#
loop_
_entity.id
_entity.type
_entity.pdbx_description
1 polymer ?
#
loop_
_entity_poly.entity_id
_entity_poly.type
_entity_poly.pdbx_seq_one_letter_code
_entity_poly.pdbx_strand_id
1 'polypeptide(L)'
;YTRFLKDFLESAEQHYFVGFRVHYYLFTDQPEAVPGVTMGENHSLTIRKVPSLNRWQDISMGRMEILEKLIEKELAKEADYIFCLDVDTKFYGRWGVESLGRLVGVIHPWYFDAPRNKFTYERRPESQAYIPAEE
;
A
#
# COMPACT_ATOMS: atom_id res chain seq x y z
N TYR A 1 4.75 -11.09 7.43
CA TYR A 1 4.90 -10.82 5.99
C TYR A 1 6.30 -10.29 5.62
N THR A 2 7.26 -10.28 6.57
CA THR A 2 8.64 -9.79 6.37
C THR A 2 9.40 -10.50 5.24
N ARG A 3 9.09 -11.77 4.97
CA ARG A 3 9.68 -12.54 3.86
C ARG A 3 9.57 -11.88 2.47
N PHE A 4 8.59 -11.00 2.26
CA PHE A 4 8.36 -10.34 0.97
C PHE A 4 9.14 -9.03 0.82
N LEU A 5 9.69 -8.49 1.91
CA LEU A 5 10.26 -7.13 1.94
C LEU A 5 11.44 -6.95 1.00
N LYS A 6 12.33 -7.94 0.94
CA LYS A 6 13.55 -7.84 0.13
C LYS A 6 13.19 -7.63 -1.33
N ASP A 7 12.37 -8.54 -1.82
CA ASP A 7 11.84 -8.60 -3.16
C ASP A 7 11.01 -7.34 -3.53
N PHE A 8 10.16 -6.88 -2.62
CA PHE A 8 9.37 -5.66 -2.81
C PHE A 8 10.27 -4.42 -2.92
N LEU A 9 11.19 -4.22 -1.97
CA LEU A 9 12.07 -3.04 -1.94
C LEU A 9 13.06 -3.04 -3.10
N GLU A 10 13.71 -4.18 -3.39
CA GLU A 10 14.67 -4.28 -4.51
C GLU A 10 14.01 -4.02 -5.87
N SER A 11 12.78 -4.49 -6.08
CA SER A 11 12.04 -4.20 -7.30
C SER A 11 11.49 -2.76 -7.35
N ALA A 12 11.11 -2.19 -6.20
CA ALA A 12 10.71 -0.79 -6.11
C ALA A 12 11.86 0.15 -6.51
N GLU A 13 13.08 -0.09 -6.03
CA GLU A 13 14.25 0.71 -6.39
C GLU A 13 14.58 0.69 -7.90
N GLN A 14 14.14 -0.34 -8.62
CA GLN A 14 14.35 -0.44 -10.08
C GLN A 14 13.25 0.28 -10.89
N HIS A 15 12.08 0.53 -10.30
CA HIS A 15 10.87 0.78 -11.08
C HIS A 15 9.92 1.84 -10.52
N TYR A 16 9.87 2.00 -9.20
CA TYR A 16 8.93 2.87 -8.50
C TYR A 16 9.52 4.27 -8.35
N PHE A 17 8.96 5.22 -9.10
CA PHE A 17 9.31 6.64 -9.07
C PHE A 17 10.81 6.94 -9.20
N VAL A 18 11.54 6.12 -9.98
CA VAL A 18 12.96 6.34 -10.27
C VAL A 18 13.19 7.75 -10.82
N GLY A 19 14.12 8.47 -10.20
CA GLY A 19 14.45 9.86 -10.54
C GLY A 19 13.64 10.91 -9.77
N PHE A 20 12.70 10.50 -8.90
CA PHE A 20 11.95 11.38 -8.01
C PHE A 20 12.37 11.17 -6.56
N ARG A 21 11.91 12.06 -5.68
CA ARG A 21 12.06 11.89 -4.23
C ARG A 21 11.01 10.91 -3.73
N VAL A 22 11.44 9.82 -3.12
CA VAL A 22 10.56 8.78 -2.56
C VAL A 22 10.91 8.56 -1.10
N HIS A 23 9.90 8.49 -0.24
CA HIS A 23 10.07 8.10 1.15
C HIS A 23 9.19 6.89 1.44
N TYR A 24 9.82 5.75 1.69
CA TYR A 24 9.15 4.51 2.07
C TYR A 24 8.84 4.51 3.57
N TYR A 25 7.58 4.31 3.93
CA TYR A 25 7.15 4.04 5.30
C TYR A 25 6.82 2.56 5.44
N LEU A 26 7.68 1.82 6.15
CA LEU A 26 7.51 0.39 6.37
C LEU A 26 7.02 0.14 7.80
N PHE A 27 5.83 -0.45 7.92
CA PHE A 27 5.26 -0.85 9.20
C PHE A 27 5.48 -2.34 9.44
N THR A 28 6.05 -2.70 10.59
CA THR A 28 6.28 -4.10 10.95
C THR A 28 6.30 -4.31 12.47
N ASP A 29 5.90 -5.49 12.91
CA ASP A 29 6.07 -5.97 14.28
C ASP A 29 7.50 -6.48 14.58
N GLN A 30 8.31 -6.70 13.53
CA GLN A 30 9.66 -7.27 13.60
C GLN A 30 10.69 -6.38 12.85
N PRO A 31 11.06 -5.20 13.36
CA PRO A 31 12.01 -4.30 12.71
C PRO A 31 13.37 -4.94 12.38
N GLU A 32 13.83 -5.85 13.24
CA GLU A 32 15.07 -6.60 13.08
C GLU A 32 15.06 -7.58 11.89
N ALA A 33 13.88 -7.95 11.39
CA ALA A 33 13.71 -8.82 10.24
C ALA A 33 13.64 -8.06 8.90
N VAL A 34 13.76 -6.72 8.93
CA VAL A 34 13.78 -5.90 7.71
C VAL A 34 15.14 -6.08 7.01
N PRO A 35 15.16 -6.49 5.73
CA PRO A 35 16.41 -6.71 5.01
C PRO A 35 17.13 -5.38 4.74
N GLY A 36 18.46 -5.41 4.78
CA GLY A 36 19.26 -4.31 4.25
C GLY A 36 19.13 -4.25 2.73
N VAL A 37 18.58 -3.14 2.22
CA VAL A 37 18.47 -2.86 0.78
C VAL A 37 19.10 -1.50 0.52
N THR A 38 19.90 -1.40 -0.53
CA THR A 38 20.50 -0.12 -0.96
C THR A 38 19.41 0.75 -1.57
N MET A 39 19.12 1.88 -0.92
CA MET A 39 18.21 2.90 -1.47
C MET A 39 18.96 3.78 -2.47
N GLY A 40 18.26 4.25 -3.49
CA GLY A 40 18.71 5.25 -4.44
C GLY A 40 18.93 6.61 -3.78
N GLU A 41 19.65 7.50 -4.46
CA GLU A 41 20.14 8.78 -3.91
C GLU A 41 19.01 9.67 -3.32
N ASN A 42 17.83 9.65 -3.92
CA ASN A 42 16.68 10.45 -3.50
C ASN A 42 15.62 9.63 -2.73
N HIS A 43 15.96 8.41 -2.35
CA HIS A 43 15.04 7.47 -1.71
C HIS A 43 15.44 7.25 -0.25
N SER A 44 14.46 7.28 0.65
CA SER A 44 14.64 7.04 2.08
C SER A 44 13.67 5.99 2.60
N LEU A 45 14.04 5.29 3.67
CA LEU A 45 13.20 4.29 4.32
C LEU A 45 13.09 4.58 5.81
N THR A 46 11.86 4.66 6.31
CA THR A 46 11.56 4.72 7.75
C THR A 46 10.82 3.46 8.18
N ILE A 47 11.38 2.76 9.16
CA ILE A 47 10.78 1.57 9.75
C ILE A 47 10.01 1.98 11.00
N ARG A 48 8.71 1.65 11.06
CA ARG A 48 7.83 1.92 12.20
C ARG A 48 7.41 0.60 12.84
N LYS A 49 7.77 0.43 14.11
CA LYS A 49 7.31 -0.72 14.89
C LYS A 49 5.81 -0.59 15.19
N VAL A 50 5.04 -1.61 14.86
CA VAL A 50 3.61 -1.70 15.16
C VAL A 50 3.30 -3.00 15.89
N PRO A 51 2.28 -3.04 16.77
CA PRO A 51 1.88 -4.29 17.39
C PRO A 51 1.34 -5.26 16.34
N SER A 52 1.66 -6.54 16.50
CA SER A 52 1.01 -7.61 15.73
C SER A 52 -0.39 -7.84 16.27
N LEU A 53 -1.34 -8.15 15.39
CA LEU A 53 -2.71 -8.53 15.76
C LEU A 53 -2.92 -10.01 15.50
N ASN A 54 -3.80 -10.64 16.28
CA ASN A 54 -3.97 -12.10 16.24
C ASN A 54 -4.63 -12.61 14.94
N ARG A 55 -5.40 -11.76 14.25
CA ARG A 55 -6.15 -12.13 13.05
C ARG A 55 -5.63 -11.34 11.85
N TRP A 56 -5.37 -12.04 10.74
CA TRP A 56 -4.89 -11.40 9.52
C TRP A 56 -5.87 -10.37 8.96
N GLN A 57 -7.18 -10.56 9.19
CA GLN A 57 -8.21 -9.59 8.81
C GLN A 57 -8.02 -8.28 9.58
N ASP A 58 -7.76 -8.36 10.89
CA ASP A 58 -7.56 -7.18 11.74
C ASP A 58 -6.23 -6.50 11.39
N ILE A 59 -5.18 -7.26 11.06
CA ILE A 59 -3.92 -6.73 10.51
C ILE A 59 -4.20 -5.94 9.22
N SER A 60 -4.96 -6.51 8.28
CA SER A 60 -5.24 -5.87 6.99
C SER A 60 -6.11 -4.61 7.15
N MET A 61 -7.16 -4.66 7.97
CA MET A 61 -8.07 -3.53 8.20
C MET A 61 -7.40 -2.42 9.03
N GLY A 62 -6.59 -2.77 10.03
CA GLY A 62 -5.91 -1.82 10.93
C GLY A 62 -4.93 -0.88 10.21
N ARG A 63 -4.54 -1.21 8.97
CA ARG A 63 -3.73 -0.34 8.10
C ARG A 63 -4.39 1.02 7.87
N MET A 64 -5.71 1.08 7.79
CA MET A 64 -6.42 2.33 7.54
C MET A 64 -6.26 3.32 8.69
N GLU A 65 -6.36 2.86 9.95
CA GLU A 65 -6.14 3.69 11.14
C GLU A 65 -4.68 4.15 11.26
N ILE A 66 -3.74 3.26 10.96
CA ILE A 66 -2.31 3.60 10.96
C ILE A 66 -2.01 4.68 9.91
N LEU A 67 -2.56 4.52 8.70
CA LEU A 67 -2.39 5.47 7.61
C LEU A 67 -2.98 6.84 7.96
N GLU A 68 -4.21 6.88 8.47
CA GLU A 68 -4.87 8.12 8.91
C GLU A 68 -4.00 8.89 9.91
N LYS A 69 -3.54 8.21 10.96
CA LYS A 69 -2.68 8.82 11.99
C LYS A 69 -1.33 9.28 11.44
N LEU A 70 -0.74 8.55 10.50
CA LEU A 70 0.53 8.93 9.87
C LEU A 70 0.34 10.19 9.00
N ILE A 71 -0.75 10.25 8.23
CA ILE A 71 -1.08 11.41 7.39
C ILE A 71 -1.28 12.64 8.25
N GLU A 72 -2.12 12.55 9.27
CA GLU A 72 -2.46 13.68 10.13
C GLU A 72 -1.22 14.27 10.83
N LYS A 73 -0.33 13.40 11.32
CA LYS A 73 0.81 13.82 12.16
C LYS A 73 2.04 14.26 11.35
N GLU A 74 2.30 13.61 10.22
CA GLU A 74 3.57 13.71 9.50
C GLU A 74 3.33 14.07 8.03
N LEU A 75 2.65 13.21 7.27
CA LEU A 75 2.69 13.29 5.80
C LEU A 75 1.93 14.48 5.22
N ALA A 76 0.93 15.02 5.91
CA ALA A 76 0.18 16.18 5.44
C ALA A 76 1.07 17.42 5.19
N LYS A 77 2.28 17.48 5.77
CA LYS A 77 3.25 18.56 5.56
C LYS A 77 4.46 18.16 4.71
N GLU A 78 4.67 16.85 4.49
CA GLU A 78 5.91 16.31 3.93
C GLU A 78 5.75 15.68 2.55
N ALA A 79 4.57 15.11 2.27
CA ALA A 79 4.31 14.35 1.05
C ALA A 79 3.30 15.07 0.13
N ASP A 80 3.65 15.19 -1.14
CA ASP A 80 2.73 15.69 -2.18
C ASP A 80 1.70 14.62 -2.59
N TYR A 81 2.13 13.35 -2.59
CA TYR A 81 1.32 12.19 -2.97
C TYR A 81 1.68 10.98 -2.10
N ILE A 82 0.69 10.10 -1.89
CA ILE A 82 0.84 8.90 -1.06
C ILE A 82 0.26 7.72 -1.82
N PHE A 83 1.06 6.66 -1.98
CA PHE A 83 0.59 5.34 -2.40
C PHE A 83 0.67 4.36 -1.25
N CYS A 84 -0.37 3.52 -1.11
CA CYS A 84 -0.44 2.46 -0.12
C CYS A 84 -0.49 1.13 -0.85
N LEU A 85 0.52 0.28 -0.65
CA LEU A 85 0.73 -0.94 -1.43
C LEU A 85 0.85 -2.15 -0.51
N ASP A 86 0.37 -3.30 -0.99
CA ASP A 86 0.54 -4.58 -0.33
C ASP A 86 1.97 -5.10 -0.56
N VAL A 87 2.61 -5.57 0.51
CA VAL A 87 4.04 -5.93 0.50
C VAL A 87 4.34 -7.24 -0.23
N ASP A 88 3.33 -8.10 -0.41
CA ASP A 88 3.43 -9.37 -1.13
C ASP A 88 3.33 -9.20 -2.66
N THR A 89 3.83 -8.07 -3.16
CA THR A 89 3.89 -7.71 -4.57
C THR A 89 5.32 -7.43 -5.02
N LYS A 90 5.53 -7.37 -6.35
CA LYS A 90 6.79 -7.02 -6.99
C LYS A 90 6.52 -6.07 -8.15
N PHE A 91 7.40 -5.11 -8.35
CA PHE A 91 7.39 -4.28 -9.55
C PHE A 91 8.11 -5.01 -10.69
N TYR A 92 7.49 -5.05 -11.87
CA TYR A 92 8.06 -5.68 -13.08
C TYR A 92 8.33 -4.67 -14.20
N GLY A 93 8.00 -3.41 -13.98
CA GLY A 93 8.12 -2.36 -14.97
C GLY A 93 7.90 -1.00 -14.33
N ARG A 94 8.21 0.04 -15.10
CA ARG A 94 8.15 1.44 -14.66
C ARG A 94 6.78 1.77 -14.05
N TRP A 95 6.82 2.39 -12.88
CA TRP A 95 5.68 2.99 -12.19
C TRP A 95 6.07 4.41 -11.78
N GLY A 96 5.52 5.43 -12.42
CA GLY A 96 5.95 6.81 -12.20
C GLY A 96 4.82 7.83 -12.23
N VAL A 97 5.18 9.07 -12.60
CA VAL A 97 4.30 10.25 -12.52
C VAL A 97 2.98 10.13 -13.26
N GLU A 98 2.89 9.24 -14.26
CA GLU A 98 1.64 8.91 -14.94
C GLU A 98 0.56 8.35 -14.01
N SER A 99 0.94 7.80 -12.84
CA SER A 99 0.00 7.28 -11.85
C SER A 99 -0.45 8.33 -10.84
N LEU A 100 0.05 9.58 -10.89
CA LEU A 100 -0.29 10.62 -9.92
C LEU A 100 -1.66 11.23 -10.21
N GLY A 101 -2.44 11.44 -9.15
CA GLY A 101 -3.74 12.08 -9.21
C GLY A 101 -4.23 12.46 -7.82
N ARG A 102 -5.31 13.27 -7.76
CA ARG A 102 -5.90 13.70 -6.47
C ARG A 102 -6.40 12.51 -5.64
N LEU A 103 -6.94 11.50 -6.31
CA LEU A 103 -7.39 10.25 -5.73
C LEU A 103 -7.26 9.17 -6.80
N VAL A 104 -6.56 8.09 -6.49
CA VAL A 104 -6.24 7.02 -7.45
C VAL A 104 -6.68 5.69 -6.85
N GLY A 105 -7.43 4.91 -7.64
CA GLY A 105 -7.77 3.52 -7.37
C GLY A 105 -7.23 2.63 -8.49
N VAL A 106 -7.05 1.34 -8.19
CA VAL A 106 -6.57 0.34 -9.17
C VAL A 106 -7.70 -0.64 -9.49
N ILE A 107 -7.85 -0.97 -10.76
CA ILE A 107 -8.82 -1.99 -11.20
C ILE A 107 -8.29 -3.36 -10.79
N HIS A 108 -9.10 -4.12 -10.04
CA HIS A 108 -8.72 -5.45 -9.58
C HIS A 108 -8.55 -6.42 -10.78
N PRO A 109 -7.43 -7.16 -10.90
CA PRO A 109 -7.10 -7.93 -12.11
C PRO A 109 -8.07 -9.08 -12.42
N TRP A 110 -8.81 -9.58 -11.44
CA TRP A 110 -9.86 -10.59 -11.67
C TRP A 110 -11.21 -10.04 -12.13
N TYR A 111 -11.41 -8.72 -12.12
CA TYR A 111 -12.72 -8.10 -12.33
C TYR A 111 -12.71 -6.98 -13.38
N PHE A 112 -11.62 -6.75 -14.10
CA PHE A 112 -11.49 -5.62 -15.03
C PHE A 112 -12.48 -5.68 -16.21
N ASP A 113 -12.91 -6.87 -16.60
CA ASP A 113 -13.86 -7.15 -17.68
C ASP A 113 -15.17 -7.78 -17.19
N ALA A 114 -15.31 -7.95 -15.86
CA ALA A 114 -16.50 -8.57 -15.28
C ALA A 114 -17.66 -7.57 -15.18
N PRO A 115 -18.92 -8.00 -15.38
CA PRO A 115 -20.07 -7.15 -15.14
C PRO A 115 -20.21 -6.83 -13.64
N ARG A 116 -20.75 -5.65 -13.29
CA ARG A 116 -20.84 -5.13 -11.91
C ARG A 116 -21.50 -6.10 -10.93
N ASN A 117 -22.52 -6.83 -11.37
CA ASN A 117 -23.22 -7.82 -10.55
C ASN A 117 -22.37 -9.05 -10.18
N LYS A 118 -21.18 -9.21 -10.79
CA LYS A 118 -20.19 -10.24 -10.43
C LYS A 118 -19.12 -9.74 -9.48
N PHE A 119 -19.05 -8.43 -9.20
CA PHE A 119 -18.12 -7.89 -8.21
C PHE A 119 -18.47 -8.39 -6.81
N THR A 120 -17.44 -8.75 -6.05
CA THR A 120 -17.54 -9.24 -4.68
C THR A 120 -17.61 -8.10 -3.67
N TYR A 121 -18.46 -7.12 -3.94
CA TYR A 121 -18.81 -6.13 -2.93
C TYR A 121 -19.57 -6.78 -1.78
N GLU A 122 -19.56 -6.14 -0.61
CA GLU A 122 -20.42 -6.53 0.49
C GLU A 122 -21.89 -6.30 0.10
N ARG A 123 -22.72 -7.34 0.23
CA ARG A 123 -24.12 -7.32 -0.21
C ARG A 123 -25.12 -7.32 0.94
N ARG A 124 -24.63 -7.37 2.18
CA ARG A 124 -25.45 -7.30 3.40
C ARG A 124 -25.71 -5.84 3.79
N PRO A 125 -26.97 -5.36 3.80
CA PRO A 125 -27.30 -3.96 4.06
C PRO A 125 -26.97 -3.50 5.49
N GLU A 126 -26.71 -4.42 6.41
CA GLU A 126 -26.28 -4.12 7.78
C GLU A 126 -24.83 -3.61 7.84
N SER A 127 -24.04 -3.83 6.78
CA SER A 127 -22.64 -3.39 6.71
C SER A 127 -22.52 -1.98 6.11
N GLN A 128 -21.62 -1.17 6.67
CA GLN A 128 -21.28 0.14 6.10
C GLN A 128 -20.59 0.06 4.73
N ALA A 129 -20.07 -1.12 4.36
CA ALA A 129 -19.46 -1.36 3.05
C ALA A 129 -20.47 -1.84 1.99
N TYR A 130 -21.77 -1.86 2.30
CA TYR A 130 -22.82 -2.37 1.42
C TYR A 130 -22.88 -1.61 0.08
N ILE A 131 -22.92 -2.36 -1.02
CA ILE A 131 -23.20 -1.85 -2.36
C ILE A 131 -24.28 -2.73 -3.00
N PRO A 132 -25.43 -2.17 -3.47
CA PRO A 132 -26.46 -2.91 -4.19
C PRO A 132 -25.94 -3.56 -5.50
N ALA A 133 -26.58 -4.63 -5.99
CA ALA A 133 -26.11 -5.34 -7.20
C ALA A 133 -26.18 -4.51 -8.51
N GLU A 134 -27.02 -3.48 -8.52
CA GLU A 134 -27.23 -2.55 -9.64
C GLU A 134 -26.28 -1.34 -9.59
N GLU A 135 -25.56 -1.18 -8.47
CA GLU A 135 -24.47 -0.21 -8.24
C GLU A 135 -23.09 -0.92 -8.26
#